data_AF-A0A923YBA0-F1
#
_entry.id   AF-A0A923YBA0-F1
#
_cell.length_a   1.000
_cell.length_b   1.000
_cell.length_c   1.000
_cell.angle_alpha   90.00
_cell.angle_beta   90.00
_cell.angle_gamma   90.00
#
_symmetry.space_group_name_H-M   'P 1'
#
loop_
_entity.id
_entity.type
_entity.pdbx_description
1 polymer ?
#
loop_
_entity_poly.entity_id
_entity_poly.type
_entity_poly.pdbx_seq_one_letter_code
_entity_poly.pdbx_strand_id
1 'polypeptide(L)'
;MLARRTALTAESAAFLATGCGLAGLGLALHYPLVPWLATTLFGISAAMFFARPTAWLIALPASLPIVAFAPWTGWITFEELDLLVLAVAAGG
;
A
#
# COMPACT_ATOMS: atom_id res chain seq x y z
N MET A 1 18.71 -27.56 -4.40
CA MET A 1 19.00 -26.25 -3.72
C MET A 1 18.17 -25.08 -4.25
N LEU A 2 17.94 -24.96 -5.57
CA LEU A 2 17.17 -23.85 -6.16
C LEU A 2 15.71 -23.77 -5.66
N ALA A 3 14.98 -24.89 -5.60
CA ALA A 3 13.60 -24.95 -5.14
C ALA A 3 13.40 -24.54 -3.66
N ARG A 4 14.42 -24.75 -2.82
CA ARG A 4 14.37 -24.33 -1.40
C ARG A 4 14.59 -22.83 -1.26
N ARG A 5 15.39 -22.21 -2.14
CA ARG A 5 15.60 -20.76 -2.14
C ARG A 5 14.35 -20.01 -2.58
N THR A 6 13.64 -20.52 -3.60
CA THR A 6 12.39 -19.91 -4.08
C THR A 6 11.25 -20.01 -3.07
N ALA A 7 11.18 -21.11 -2.30
CA ALA A 7 10.18 -21.27 -1.24
C ALA A 7 10.40 -20.28 -0.09
N LEU A 8 11.64 -20.15 0.39
CA LEU A 8 11.98 -19.22 1.48
C LEU A 8 11.69 -17.75 1.10
N THR A 9 11.94 -17.36 -0.15
CA THR A 9 11.62 -16.01 -0.64
C THR A 9 10.12 -15.76 -0.74
N ALA A 10 9.33 -16.78 -1.08
CA ALA A 10 7.88 -16.66 -1.17
C ALA A 10 7.23 -16.52 0.22
N GLU A 11 7.71 -17.30 1.20
CA GLU A 11 7.24 -17.20 2.58
C GLU A 11 7.55 -15.83 3.19
N SER A 12 8.76 -15.31 2.98
CA SER A 12 9.14 -13.99 3.46
C SER A 12 8.34 -12.87 2.77
N ALA A 13 8.08 -13.01 1.47
CA ALA A 13 7.27 -12.04 0.72
C ALA A 13 5.83 -12.02 1.22
N ALA A 14 5.21 -13.19 1.44
CA ALA A 14 3.86 -13.28 1.99
C ALA A 14 3.76 -12.68 3.40
N PHE A 15 4.77 -12.91 4.25
CA PHE A 15 4.83 -12.31 5.58
C PHE A 15 4.89 -10.78 5.52
N LEU A 16 5.77 -10.24 4.67
CA LEU A 16 5.88 -8.79 4.47
C LEU A 16 4.61 -8.19 3.89
N ALA A 17 4.02 -8.81 2.86
CA ALA A 17 2.78 -8.35 2.25
C ALA A 17 1.63 -8.29 3.26
N THR A 18 1.51 -9.31 4.11
CA THR A 18 0.50 -9.34 5.18
C THR A 18 0.75 -8.24 6.21
N GLY A 19 2.01 -8.05 6.62
CA GLY A 19 2.39 -6.98 7.56
C GLY A 19 2.08 -5.58 7.00
N CYS A 20 2.42 -5.32 5.74
CA CYS A 20 2.11 -4.08 5.05
C CYS A 20 0.59 -3.87 4.89
N GLY A 21 -0.16 -4.93 4.59
CA GLY A 21 -1.62 -4.89 4.50
C GLY A 21 -2.27 -4.49 5.82
N LEU A 22 -1.85 -5.09 6.94
CA LEU A 22 -2.37 -4.76 8.26
C LEU A 22 -2.00 -3.33 8.69
N ALA A 23 -0.75 -2.93 8.47
CA ALA A 23 -0.30 -1.58 8.78
C ALA A 23 -1.07 -0.53 7.94
N GLY A 24 -1.22 -0.76 6.64
CA GLY A 24 -1.94 0.12 5.73
C GLY A 24 -3.42 0.25 6.06
N LEU A 25 -4.10 -0.86 6.42
CA LEU A 25 -5.48 -0.82 6.92
C LEU A 25 -5.58 -0.04 8.23
N GLY A 26 -4.64 -0.26 9.15
CA GLY A 26 -4.57 0.46 10.42
C GLY A 26 -4.46 1.97 10.21
N LEU A 27 -3.56 2.42 9.33
CA LEU A 27 -3.41 3.83 8.98
C LEU A 27 -4.65 4.37 8.25
N ALA A 28 -5.17 3.66 7.25
CA ALA A 28 -6.33 4.11 6.48
C ALA A 28 -7.59 4.32 7.36
N LEU A 29 -7.78 3.45 8.37
CA LEU A 29 -8.87 3.59 9.35
C LEU A 29 -8.77 4.83 10.23
N HIS A 30 -7.56 5.38 10.40
CA HIS A 30 -7.32 6.60 11.20
C HIS A 30 -7.23 7.86 10.34
N TYR A 31 -7.61 7.78 9.05
CA TYR A 31 -7.43 8.90 8.12
C TYR A 31 -8.34 10.11 8.42
N PRO A 32 -7.78 11.33 8.58
CA PRO A 32 -8.45 12.46 9.21
C PRO A 32 -9.58 13.06 8.37
N LEU A 33 -9.53 12.90 7.05
CA LEU A 33 -10.55 13.44 6.14
C LEU A 33 -11.74 12.49 6.06
N VAL A 34 -11.52 11.32 5.48
CA VAL A 34 -12.59 10.36 5.19
C VAL A 34 -12.05 8.93 5.34
N PRO A 35 -12.04 8.36 6.56
CA PRO A 35 -11.39 7.07 6.82
C PRO A 35 -11.96 5.93 5.98
N TRP A 36 -13.28 5.88 5.79
CA TRP A 36 -13.91 4.83 4.98
C TRP A 36 -13.52 4.89 3.49
N LEU A 37 -13.27 6.10 2.97
CA LEU A 37 -12.82 6.27 1.58
C LEU A 37 -11.35 5.84 1.45
N ALA A 38 -10.50 6.25 2.40
CA ALA A 38 -9.10 5.84 2.45
C ALA A 38 -8.94 4.31 2.53
N THR A 39 -9.72 3.64 3.39
CA THR A 39 -9.69 2.16 3.51
C THR A 39 -10.19 1.47 2.25
N THR A 40 -11.24 1.99 1.63
CA THR A 40 -11.78 1.45 0.37
C THR A 40 -10.75 1.59 -0.76
N LEU A 41 -10.15 2.77 -0.92
CA LEU A 41 -9.13 3.01 -1.93
C LEU A 41 -7.86 2.18 -1.69
N PHE A 42 -7.46 2.01 -0.43
CA PHE A 42 -6.34 1.13 -0.06
C PHE A 42 -6.62 -0.32 -0.51
N GLY A 43 -7.80 -0.87 -0.18
CA GLY A 43 -8.17 -2.23 -0.55
C GLY A 43 -8.24 -2.43 -2.07
N ILE A 44 -8.83 -1.48 -2.80
CA ILE A 44 -8.88 -1.50 -4.27
C ILE A 44 -7.46 -1.47 -4.85
N SER A 45 -6.59 -0.61 -4.32
CA SER A 45 -5.21 -0.48 -4.79
C SER A 45 -4.40 -1.75 -4.53
N ALA A 46 -4.49 -2.33 -3.34
CA ALA A 46 -3.83 -3.59 -3.02
C ALA A 46 -4.30 -4.74 -3.93
N ALA A 47 -5.61 -4.84 -4.19
CA ALA A 47 -6.16 -5.81 -5.14
C ALA A 47 -5.68 -5.56 -6.58
N MET A 48 -5.58 -4.30 -6.99
CA MET A 48 -5.05 -3.91 -8.31
C MET A 48 -3.58 -4.30 -8.46
N PHE A 49 -2.74 -4.06 -7.45
CA PHE A 49 -1.32 -4.41 -7.49
C PHE A 49 -1.09 -5.93 -7.39
N PHE A 50 -1.93 -6.64 -6.65
CA PHE A 50 -1.95 -8.11 -6.67
C PHE A 50 -2.28 -8.64 -8.08
N ALA A 51 -3.27 -8.07 -8.75
CA ALA A 51 -3.64 -8.47 -10.11
C ALA A 51 -2.60 -8.05 -11.17
N ARG A 52 -1.90 -6.93 -10.95
CA ARG A 52 -0.88 -6.38 -11.87
C ARG A 52 0.29 -5.79 -11.09
N PRO A 53 1.29 -6.61 -10.70
CA PRO A 53 2.41 -6.15 -9.89
C PRO A 53 3.24 -5.04 -10.52
N THR A 54 3.26 -4.89 -11.84
CA THR A 54 4.02 -3.80 -12.51
C THR A 54 3.27 -2.47 -12.55
N ALA A 55 1.99 -2.43 -12.17
CA ALA A 55 1.17 -1.21 -12.25
C ALA A 55 1.67 -0.08 -11.33
N TRP A 56 2.41 -0.39 -10.26
CA TRP A 56 2.95 0.62 -9.35
C TRP A 56 3.90 1.59 -10.03
N LEU A 57 4.62 1.14 -11.07
CA LEU A 57 5.56 1.97 -11.84
C LEU A 57 4.89 3.17 -12.50
N ILE A 58 3.57 3.09 -12.73
CA ILE A 58 2.78 4.17 -13.31
C ILE A 58 1.89 4.78 -12.23
N ALA A 59 1.23 3.96 -11.41
CA ALA A 59 0.27 4.43 -10.43
C ALA A 59 0.89 5.37 -9.38
N LEU A 60 2.06 5.03 -8.82
CA LEU A 60 2.74 5.86 -7.82
C LEU A 60 3.15 7.25 -8.37
N PRO A 61 3.88 7.37 -9.48
CA PRO A 61 4.24 8.69 -10.00
C PRO A 61 3.03 9.47 -10.50
N ALA A 62 2.01 8.79 -11.05
CA ALA A 62 0.79 9.46 -11.52
C ALA A 62 -0.08 9.99 -10.37
N SER A 63 -0.05 9.35 -9.20
CA SER A 63 -0.80 9.81 -8.02
C SER A 63 -0.10 10.96 -7.30
N LEU A 64 1.22 11.08 -7.41
CA LEU A 64 2.06 12.06 -6.72
C LEU A 64 1.55 13.52 -6.78
N PRO A 65 1.06 14.06 -7.92
CA PRO A 65 0.48 15.41 -7.97
C PRO A 65 -0.89 15.54 -7.28
N ILE A 66 -1.55 14.43 -6.93
CA ILE A 66 -2.91 14.39 -6.39
C ILE A 66 -2.89 14.17 -4.87
N VAL A 67 -1.98 13.32 -4.38
CA VAL A 67 -2.02 12.76 -3.02
C VAL A 67 -1.14 13.49 -1.99
N ALA A 68 -1.09 14.81 -2.04
CA ALA A 68 -0.23 15.61 -1.17
C ALA A 68 -1.03 16.43 -0.15
N PHE A 69 -2.01 15.84 0.55
CA PHE A 69 -2.93 16.63 1.38
C PHE A 69 -2.39 16.99 2.77
N ALA A 70 -1.20 16.50 3.16
CA ALA A 70 -0.61 16.73 4.48
C ALA A 70 -0.62 18.20 4.96
N PRO A 71 -0.39 19.24 4.11
CA PRO A 71 -0.47 20.64 4.55
C PRO A 71 -1.86 21.08 5.02
N TRP A 72 -2.93 20.45 4.50
CA TRP A 72 -4.31 20.78 4.82
C TRP A 72 -4.87 19.92 5.96
N THR A 73 -4.40 18.68 6.09
CA THR A 73 -4.87 17.74 7.12
C THR A 73 -4.08 17.85 8.42
N GLY A 74 -2.85 18.38 8.36
CA GLY A 74 -1.89 18.33 9.46
C GLY A 74 -1.31 16.92 9.70
N TRP A 75 -1.64 15.94 8.86
CA TRP A 75 -1.17 14.57 9.01
C TRP A 75 0.15 14.33 8.30
N ILE A 76 1.24 14.81 8.90
CA ILE A 76 2.56 14.86 8.24
C ILE A 76 3.37 13.56 8.40
N THR A 77 3.08 12.75 9.42
CA THR A 77 3.86 11.52 9.69
C THR A 77 3.50 10.37 8.75
N PHE A 78 2.24 10.27 8.34
CA PHE A 78 1.74 9.21 7.47
C PHE A 78 0.88 9.84 6.39
N GLU A 79 1.43 9.92 5.19
CA GLU A 79 0.80 10.58 4.05
C GLU A 79 0.02 9.58 3.19
N GLU A 80 -0.80 10.10 2.26
CA GLU A 80 -1.56 9.28 1.33
C GLU A 80 -0.64 8.45 0.41
N LEU A 81 0.57 8.95 0.12
CA LEU A 81 1.58 8.21 -0.63
C LEU A 81 2.03 6.96 0.14
N ASP A 82 2.24 7.06 1.45
CA ASP A 82 2.66 5.93 2.28
C ASP A 82 1.61 4.81 2.26
N LEU A 83 0.32 5.18 2.32
CA LEU A 83 -0.79 4.24 2.16
C LEU A 83 -0.73 3.54 0.79
N LEU A 84 -0.43 4.27 -0.28
CA LEU A 84 -0.35 3.70 -1.61
C LEU A 84 0.87 2.77 -1.77
N VAL A 85 2.01 3.11 -1.18
CA VAL A 85 3.20 2.23 -1.15
C VAL A 85 2.94 0.98 -0.32
N LEU A 86 2.27 1.10 0.82
CA LEU A 86 1.83 -0.05 1.63
C LEU A 86 0.86 -0.93 0.85
N ALA A 87 -0.02 -0.34 0.02
CA ALA A 87 -0.91 -1.10 -0.85
C ALA A 87 -0.14 -1.86 -1.95
N VAL A 88 0.91 -1.26 -2.52
CA VAL A 88 1.82 -1.94 -3.46
C VAL A 88 2.48 -3.14 -2.78
N ALA A 89 3.08 -2.92 -1.60
CA ALA A 89 3.75 -3.99 -0.86
C ALA A 89 2.78 -5.09 -0.39
N ALA A 90 1.55 -4.73 -0.02
CA ALA A 90 0.50 -5.69 0.32
C ALA A 90 0.00 -6.50 -0.88
N GLY A 91 0.14 -5.96 -2.10
CA GLY A 91 -0.19 -6.65 -3.35
C GLY A 91 0.76 -7.79 -3.71
N GLY A 92 1.95 -7.87 -3.09
CA GLY A 92 2.93 -8.95 -3.31
C GLY A 92 4.08 -8.61 -4.24
#